data_AF-A0A6I9N722-F1
#
_entry.id   AF-A0A6I9N722-F1
#
_cell.length_a   1.000
_cell.length_b   1.000
_cell.length_c   1.000
_cell.angle_alpha   90.00
_cell.angle_beta   90.00
_cell.angle_gamma   90.00
#
_symmetry.space_group_name_H-M   'P 1'
#
loop_
_entity.id
_entity.type
_entity.pdbx_description
1 polymer ?
#
loop_
_entity_poly.entity_id
_entity_poly.type
_entity_poly.pdbx_seq_one_letter_code
_entity_poly.pdbx_strand_id
1 'polypeptide(L)'
;WALGAACRAVWSEDRTVYPAIVVSLYGERCRVRFNDYGNYKDLALSELQAPDDAPQTPIENCLKPPLDEEDHWIESKALDWKPGSRCRAVYSEDSMVYPAVVLWVKGERCCVRFDGYENEEEQEVSALLSLGALHGNSMSAAAKVNI
;
A
#
# COMPACT_ATOMS: atom_id res chain seq x y z
N TRP A 1 -6.14 2.80 -17.51
CA TRP A 1 -5.27 2.55 -16.34
C TRP A 1 -5.46 3.65 -15.33
N ALA A 2 -5.39 3.33 -14.04
CA ALA A 2 -5.52 4.28 -12.93
C ALA A 2 -4.25 4.24 -12.06
N LEU A 3 -3.97 5.32 -11.31
CA LEU A 3 -2.92 5.31 -10.29
C LEU A 3 -3.25 4.24 -9.23
N GLY A 4 -2.25 3.44 -8.83
CA GLY A 4 -2.42 2.31 -7.93
C GLY A 4 -2.95 1.03 -8.58
N ALA A 5 -3.31 1.05 -9.86
CA ALA A 5 -3.81 -0.15 -10.54
C ALA A 5 -2.72 -1.23 -10.63
N ALA A 6 -3.07 -2.45 -10.22
CA ALA A 6 -2.28 -3.63 -10.50
C ALA A 6 -2.24 -3.85 -12.02
N CYS A 7 -1.04 -4.08 -12.53
CA CYS A 7 -0.77 -4.26 -13.93
C CYS A 7 0.37 -5.26 -14.11
N ARG A 8 0.62 -5.61 -15.36
CA ARG A 8 1.71 -6.48 -15.76
C ARG A 8 2.50 -5.80 -16.85
N ALA A 9 3.82 -5.78 -16.71
CA ALA A 9 4.70 -5.13 -17.68
C ALA A 9 5.78 -6.10 -18.16
N VAL A 10 6.08 -6.04 -19.45
CA VAL A 10 7.17 -6.83 -20.06
C VAL A 10 8.50 -6.20 -19.70
N TRP A 11 9.42 -7.00 -19.15
CA TRP A 11 10.80 -6.63 -18.98
C TRP A 11 11.54 -6.75 -20.32
N SER A 12 12.26 -5.70 -20.72
CA SER A 12 12.81 -5.60 -22.09
C SER A 12 13.97 -6.55 -22.33
N GLU A 13 14.65 -7.00 -21.27
CA GLU A 13 15.85 -7.86 -21.35
C GLU A 13 15.45 -9.32 -21.62
N ASP A 14 14.51 -9.84 -20.83
CA ASP A 14 14.09 -11.24 -20.90
C ASP A 14 12.77 -11.46 -21.65
N ARG A 15 12.07 -10.38 -22.02
CA ARG A 15 10.69 -10.39 -22.56
C ARG A 15 9.67 -11.08 -21.65
N THR A 16 10.01 -11.21 -20.36
CA THR A 16 9.17 -11.82 -19.34
C THR A 16 8.22 -10.78 -18.75
N VAL A 17 7.00 -11.20 -18.46
CA VAL A 17 5.96 -10.35 -17.87
C VAL A 17 6.01 -10.43 -16.36
N TYR A 18 6.14 -9.29 -15.69
CA TYR A 18 6.18 -9.20 -14.24
C TYR A 18 5.02 -8.36 -13.69
N PRO A 19 4.53 -8.68 -12.49
CA PRO A 19 3.52 -7.88 -11.81
C PRO A 19 4.10 -6.53 -11.39
N ALA A 20 3.32 -5.48 -11.61
CA ALA A 20 3.69 -4.11 -11.32
C ALA A 20 2.48 -3.29 -10.89
N ILE A 21 2.73 -2.11 -10.32
CA ILE A 21 1.71 -1.16 -9.89
C ILE A 21 1.94 0.15 -10.61
N VAL A 22 0.90 0.75 -11.18
CA VAL A 22 0.97 2.07 -11.80
C VAL A 22 1.20 3.14 -10.74
N VAL A 23 2.33 3.84 -10.77
CA VAL A 23 2.69 4.88 -9.79
C VAL A 23 2.60 6.30 -10.36
N SER A 24 2.57 6.46 -11.68
CA SER A 24 2.36 7.77 -12.32
C SER A 24 1.70 7.63 -13.69
N LEU A 25 0.89 8.60 -14.07
CA LEU A 25 0.20 8.67 -15.37
C LEU A 25 0.52 10.01 -16.04
N TYR A 26 0.95 9.95 -17.28
CA TYR A 26 1.30 11.10 -18.12
C TYR A 26 0.65 10.93 -19.50
N GLY A 27 -0.65 11.20 -19.58
CA GLY A 27 -1.43 11.02 -20.81
C GLY A 27 -1.42 9.57 -21.29
N GLU A 28 -0.80 9.30 -22.43
CA GLU A 28 -0.68 7.96 -23.03
C GLU A 28 0.48 7.12 -22.46
N ARG A 29 1.26 7.69 -21.54
CA ARG A 29 2.38 7.01 -20.87
C ARG A 29 2.11 6.86 -19.38
N CYS A 30 2.78 5.89 -18.77
CA CYS A 30 2.72 5.65 -17.34
C CYS A 30 4.08 5.24 -16.81
N ARG A 31 4.27 5.44 -15.50
CA ARG A 31 5.34 4.83 -14.73
C ARG A 31 4.77 3.72 -13.89
N VAL A 32 5.37 2.55 -13.95
CA VAL A 32 5.05 1.42 -13.07
C VAL A 32 6.20 1.10 -12.15
N ARG A 33 5.89 0.52 -10.99
CA ARG A 33 6.85 -0.07 -10.06
C ARG A 33 6.65 -1.58 -10.05
N PHE A 34 7.68 -2.35 -10.33
CA PHE A 34 7.60 -3.81 -10.25
C PHE A 34 7.51 -4.27 -8.79
N ASN A 35 6.61 -5.21 -8.52
CA ASN A 35 6.35 -5.65 -7.15
C ASN A 35 7.55 -6.40 -6.55
N ASP A 36 8.15 -7.31 -7.32
CA ASP A 36 9.24 -8.18 -6.85
C ASP A 36 10.59 -7.46 -6.73
N TYR A 37 10.84 -6.49 -7.61
CA TYR A 37 12.16 -5.86 -7.76
C TYR A 37 12.19 -4.41 -7.25
N GLY A 38 11.03 -3.78 -7.09
CA GLY A 38 10.89 -2.40 -6.62
C GLY A 38 11.41 -1.33 -7.57
N ASN A 39 11.98 -1.71 -8.72
CA ASN A 39 12.44 -0.82 -9.76
C ASN A 39 11.27 -0.22 -10.55
N TYR A 40 11.52 0.94 -11.15
CA TYR A 40 10.54 1.69 -11.92
C TYR A 40 10.79 1.55 -13.40
N LYS A 41 9.71 1.63 -14.19
CA LYS A 41 9.79 1.68 -15.65
C LYS A 41 8.70 2.58 -16.21
N ASP A 42 9.07 3.41 -17.18
CA ASP A 42 8.14 4.23 -17.94
C ASP A 42 7.75 3.51 -19.24
N LEU A 43 6.46 3.24 -19.44
CA LEU A 43 5.92 2.52 -20.60
C LEU A 43 4.60 3.12 -21.07
N ALA A 44 4.20 2.81 -22.30
CA ALA A 44 2.91 3.26 -22.81
C ALA A 44 1.75 2.49 -22.15
N LEU A 45 0.59 3.12 -22.03
CA LEU A 45 -0.63 2.46 -21.54
C LEU A 45 -1.00 1.22 -22.36
N SER A 46 -0.66 1.22 -23.65
CA SER A 46 -0.90 0.09 -24.57
C SER A 46 0.06 -1.09 -24.35
N GLU A 47 1.17 -0.90 -23.63
CA GLU A 47 2.14 -1.96 -23.32
C GLU A 47 1.84 -2.66 -21.99
N LEU A 48 0.96 -2.09 -21.18
CA LEU A 48 0.50 -2.69 -19.94
C LEU A 48 -0.48 -3.83 -20.22
N GLN A 49 -0.31 -4.93 -19.50
CA GLN A 49 -1.21 -6.08 -19.50
C GLN A 49 -2.04 -6.10 -18.22
N ALA A 50 -3.31 -6.48 -18.33
CA ALA A 50 -4.19 -6.69 -17.18
C ALA A 50 -3.60 -7.75 -16.24
N PRO A 51 -3.81 -7.63 -14.91
CA PRO A 51 -3.54 -8.75 -14.01
C PRO A 51 -4.36 -9.97 -14.45
N ASP A 52 -3.79 -11.16 -14.38
CA ASP A 52 -4.47 -12.40 -14.77
C ASP A 52 -5.71 -12.60 -13.86
N ASP A 53 -6.89 -12.77 -14.45
CA ASP A 53 -8.19 -12.84 -13.79
C ASP A 53 -8.63 -14.32 -13.64
N ALA A 54 -9.04 -14.74 -12.43
CA ALA A 54 -10.22 -15.63 -12.22
C ALA A 54 -10.36 -16.12 -10.75
N PRO A 55 -11.58 -16.46 -10.26
CA PRO A 55 -12.87 -16.48 -10.97
C PRO A 55 -13.97 -15.60 -10.34
N GLN A 56 -14.88 -15.18 -11.23
CA GLN A 56 -16.26 -14.80 -10.95
C GLN A 56 -17.00 -15.99 -10.31
N THR A 57 -17.76 -15.79 -9.23
CA THR A 57 -18.78 -16.75 -8.78
C THR A 57 -20.18 -16.20 -9.08
N PRO A 58 -21.09 -17.01 -9.67
CA PRO A 58 -22.49 -16.66 -9.83
C PRO A 58 -23.27 -17.09 -8.57
N ILE A 59 -23.95 -16.14 -7.92
CA ILE A 59 -25.15 -16.48 -7.14
C ILE A 59 -26.24 -15.50 -7.53
N GLU A 60 -27.14 -15.95 -8.38
CA GLU A 60 -28.36 -15.25 -8.72
C GLU A 60 -29.32 -15.24 -7.51
N ASN A 61 -29.69 -14.01 -7.10
CA ASN A 61 -30.94 -13.60 -6.45
C ASN A 61 -31.58 -14.49 -5.37
N CYS A 62 -31.62 -13.95 -4.14
CA CYS A 62 -32.90 -13.52 -3.55
C CYS A 62 -32.69 -12.34 -2.59
N LEU A 63 -33.22 -11.18 -3.02
CA LEU A 63 -33.44 -9.91 -2.31
C LEU A 63 -32.20 -9.04 -1.98
N LYS A 64 -31.84 -8.20 -2.97
CA LYS A 64 -31.27 -6.88 -2.70
C LYS A 64 -32.26 -6.06 -1.84
N PRO A 65 -31.85 -5.43 -0.72
CA PRO A 65 -32.51 -4.21 -0.27
C PRO A 65 -32.24 -3.07 -1.28
N PRO A 66 -33.15 -2.10 -1.39
CA PRO A 66 -33.12 -1.11 -2.47
C PRO A 66 -31.97 -0.10 -2.30
N LEU A 67 -31.32 0.20 -3.44
CA LEU A 67 -30.75 1.49 -3.88
C LEU A 67 -30.70 2.57 -2.78
N ASP A 68 -29.55 3.06 -2.33
CA ASP A 68 -28.49 3.71 -3.12
C ASP A 68 -27.05 3.31 -2.71
N GLU A 69 -26.11 3.51 -3.63
CA GLU A 69 -24.87 2.74 -3.80
C GLU A 69 -23.75 3.07 -2.81
N GLU A 70 -23.64 2.28 -1.74
CA GLU A 70 -22.56 2.40 -0.76
C GLU A 70 -21.21 1.88 -1.29
N ASP A 71 -20.35 2.85 -1.55
CA ASP A 71 -18.91 2.80 -1.66
C ASP A 71 -18.30 1.80 -0.65
N HIS A 72 -17.74 0.69 -1.15
CA HIS A 72 -16.84 -0.15 -0.36
C HIS A 72 -15.49 -0.24 -1.07
N TRP A 73 -14.84 0.92 -1.10
CA TRP A 73 -13.40 1.08 -1.03
C TRP A 73 -12.72 -0.14 -0.41
N ILE A 74 -11.74 -0.73 -1.11
CA ILE A 74 -10.60 -1.32 -0.42
C ILE A 74 -9.85 -0.12 0.17
N GLU A 75 -10.40 0.37 1.27
CA GLU A 75 -9.87 1.47 2.04
C GLU A 75 -8.48 1.00 2.46
N SER A 76 -7.46 1.65 1.89
CA SER A 76 -6.16 1.77 2.52
C SER A 76 -6.48 2.22 3.93
N LYS A 77 -6.57 1.26 4.85
CA LYS A 77 -7.04 1.47 6.21
C LYS A 77 -6.28 2.67 6.71
N ALA A 78 -6.94 3.82 6.72
CA ALA A 78 -6.36 5.08 7.12
C ALA A 78 -6.12 4.85 8.60
N LEU A 79 -4.95 4.32 8.92
CA LEU A 79 -4.59 4.04 10.28
C LEU A 79 -4.64 5.42 10.93
N ASP A 80 -5.51 5.61 11.92
CA ASP A 80 -5.63 6.87 12.64
C ASP A 80 -4.32 7.16 13.37
N TRP A 81 -3.36 7.72 12.63
CA TRP A 81 -2.04 8.04 13.10
C TRP A 81 -2.17 9.23 14.05
N LYS A 82 -1.73 9.02 15.28
CA LYS A 82 -1.68 10.05 16.32
C LYS A 82 -0.27 10.16 16.92
N PRO A 83 0.07 11.29 17.55
CA PRO A 83 1.28 11.41 18.36
C PRO A 83 1.45 10.20 19.29
N GLY A 84 2.64 9.60 19.31
CA GLY A 84 2.99 8.39 20.05
C GLY A 84 2.68 7.06 19.32
N SER A 85 2.08 7.08 18.13
CA SER A 85 1.82 5.84 17.37
C SER A 85 3.12 5.23 16.86
N ARG A 86 3.31 3.93 17.09
CA ARG A 86 4.45 3.18 16.54
C ARG A 86 4.19 2.85 15.07
N CYS A 87 5.12 3.24 14.22
CA CYS A 87 5.08 3.04 12.78
C CYS A 87 6.42 2.50 12.29
N ARG A 88 6.49 2.23 11.00
CA ARG A 88 7.72 2.01 10.25
C ARG A 88 7.76 3.04 9.13
N ALA A 89 8.90 3.68 8.94
CA ALA A 89 9.10 4.70 7.93
C ALA A 89 10.34 4.40 7.10
N VAL A 90 10.33 4.81 5.83
CA VAL A 90 11.48 4.72 4.94
C VAL A 90 12.40 5.89 5.26
N TYR A 91 13.64 5.63 5.66
CA TYR A 91 14.62 6.68 5.92
C TYR A 91 15.16 7.23 4.60
N SER A 92 15.11 8.55 4.39
CA SER A 92 15.44 9.16 3.09
C SER A 92 16.88 8.96 2.64
N GLU A 93 17.83 8.78 3.58
CA GLU A 93 19.25 8.71 3.25
C GLU A 93 19.64 7.37 2.60
N ASP A 94 19.07 6.26 3.08
CA ASP A 94 19.41 4.90 2.63
C ASP A 94 18.21 4.15 2.03
N SER A 95 17.03 4.78 1.99
CA SER A 95 15.77 4.20 1.50
C SER A 95 15.35 2.90 2.21
N MET A 96 15.89 2.64 3.41
CA MET A 96 15.56 1.47 4.23
C MET A 96 14.43 1.77 5.23
N VAL A 97 13.64 0.74 5.56
CA VAL A 97 12.50 0.87 6.47
C VAL A 97 12.93 0.62 7.91
N TYR A 98 12.78 1.63 8.76
CA TYR A 98 13.11 1.54 10.18
C TYR A 98 11.87 1.71 11.07
N PRO A 99 11.85 1.09 12.26
CA PRO A 99 10.84 1.38 13.27
C PRO A 99 10.93 2.85 13.68
N ALA A 100 9.77 3.49 13.87
CA ALA A 100 9.67 4.89 14.23
C ALA A 100 8.42 5.17 15.08
N VAL A 101 8.38 6.33 15.71
CA VAL A 101 7.25 6.81 16.50
C VAL A 101 6.77 8.13 15.90
N VAL A 102 5.47 8.22 15.62
CA VAL A 102 4.84 9.45 15.15
C VAL A 102 4.91 10.50 16.25
N LEU A 103 5.54 11.65 15.99
CA LEU A 103 5.60 12.78 16.90
C LEU A 103 4.37 13.68 16.76
N TRP A 104 3.97 13.97 15.53
CA TRP A 104 2.77 14.75 15.24
C TRP A 104 2.19 14.37 13.88
N VAL A 105 0.89 14.65 13.70
CA VAL A 105 0.18 14.50 12.44
C VAL A 105 -0.56 15.81 12.14
N LYS A 106 -0.42 16.30 10.92
CA LYS A 106 -1.05 17.52 10.42
C LYS A 106 -1.54 17.30 9.00
N GLY A 107 -2.82 16.94 8.87
CA GLY A 107 -3.41 16.58 7.58
C GLY A 107 -2.76 15.32 7.03
N GLU A 108 -2.18 15.42 5.84
CA GLU A 108 -1.53 14.30 5.12
C GLU A 108 -0.04 14.14 5.47
N ARG A 109 0.50 15.02 6.34
CA ARG A 109 1.90 14.98 6.77
C ARG A 109 2.02 14.61 8.24
N CYS A 110 3.08 13.90 8.57
CA CYS A 110 3.44 13.57 9.93
C CYS A 110 4.94 13.73 10.12
N CYS A 111 5.40 13.93 11.35
CA CYS A 111 6.80 13.77 11.69
C CYS A 111 6.97 12.48 12.47
N VAL A 112 7.99 11.71 12.14
CA VAL A 112 8.34 10.48 12.83
C VAL A 112 9.75 10.57 13.39
N ARG A 113 9.98 10.00 14.56
CA ARG A 113 11.31 9.80 15.13
C ARG A 113 11.68 8.33 15.02
N PHE A 114 12.84 8.02 14.47
CA PHE A 114 13.28 6.63 14.33
C PHE A 114 13.65 6.02 15.69
N ASP A 115 13.37 4.75 15.89
CA ASP A 115 13.69 4.06 17.15
C ASP A 115 15.19 3.73 17.18
N GLY A 116 15.88 4.14 18.24
CA GLY A 116 17.34 3.98 18.38
C GLY A 116 18.18 5.05 17.68
N TYR A 117 17.53 5.97 16.94
CA TYR A 117 18.19 7.08 16.28
C TYR A 117 17.41 8.36 16.61
N GLU A 118 18.04 9.37 17.23
CA GLU A 118 17.34 10.62 17.62
C GLU A 118 16.96 11.51 16.41
N ASN A 119 17.09 11.02 15.19
CA ASN A 119 16.69 11.71 13.99
C ASN A 119 15.17 11.70 13.81
N GLU A 120 14.67 12.83 13.32
CA GLU A 120 13.27 13.10 13.05
C GLU A 120 13.11 13.44 11.58
N GLU A 121 12.03 12.96 10.96
CA GLU A 121 11.77 13.19 9.53
C GLU A 121 10.28 13.41 9.27
N GLU A 122 9.97 14.38 8.41
CA GLU A 122 8.61 14.57 7.89
C GLU A 122 8.31 13.55 6.80
N GLN A 123 7.21 12.83 6.98
CA GLN A 123 6.73 11.77 6.11
C GLN A 123 5.25 11.96 5.80
N GLU A 124 4.81 11.37 4.69
CA GLU A 124 3.38 11.32 4.38
C GLU A 124 2.69 10.28 5.25
N VAL A 125 1.50 10.63 5.76
CA VAL A 125 0.68 9.75 6.60
C VAL A 125 0.33 8.45 5.87
N SER A 126 0.12 8.55 4.56
CA SER A 126 -0.11 7.41 3.66
C SER A 126 1.13 6.57 3.37
N ALA A 127 2.33 7.10 3.62
CA ALA A 127 3.60 6.39 3.46
C ALA A 127 4.02 5.61 4.72
N LEU A 128 3.35 5.85 5.85
CA LEU A 128 3.63 5.14 7.10
C LEU A 128 3.17 3.69 7.04
N LEU A 129 4.05 2.79 7.49
CA LEU A 129 3.79 1.37 7.54
C LEU A 129 3.39 0.96 8.96
N SER A 130 2.27 0.23 9.09
CA SER A 130 1.85 -0.36 10.36
C SER A 130 2.80 -1.48 10.81
N LEU A 131 3.16 -1.52 12.10
CA LEU A 131 4.02 -2.57 12.68
C LEU A 131 3.47 -4.00 12.47
N GLY A 132 2.16 -4.14 12.25
CA GLY A 132 1.44 -5.43 12.17
C GLY A 132 1.14 -5.98 10.77
N ALA A 133 1.68 -5.42 9.69
CA ALA A 133 1.39 -5.92 8.32
C ALA A 133 2.18 -7.20 7.93
N LEU A 134 2.56 -8.00 8.92
CA LEU A 134 2.78 -9.44 8.77
C LEU A 134 1.92 -10.10 9.84
N HIS A 135 0.72 -10.52 9.46
CA HIS A 135 0.18 -11.86 9.72
C HIS A 135 -1.21 -11.95 9.10
N GLY A 136 -1.32 -12.79 8.07
CA GLY A 136 -2.56 -13.48 7.80
C GLY A 136 -3.02 -14.19 9.07
N ASN A 137 -4.30 -14.03 9.39
CA ASN A 137 -5.12 -14.86 10.27
C ASN A 137 -4.37 -15.79 11.26
N SER A 138 -4.19 -15.36 12.52
CA SER A 138 -4.41 -16.26 13.67
C SER A 138 -4.50 -15.52 15.00
N MET A 139 -5.68 -15.64 15.62
CA MET A 139 -6.00 -15.69 17.05
C MET A 139 -5.26 -14.79 18.05
N SER A 140 -6.06 -13.89 18.64
CA SER A 140 -6.25 -13.66 20.09
C SER A 140 -5.22 -14.27 21.04
N ALA A 141 -4.54 -13.41 21.80
CA ALA A 141 -4.19 -13.71 23.19
C ALA A 141 -4.49 -12.48 24.05
N ALA A 142 -5.70 -12.46 24.60
CA ALA A 142 -6.07 -11.60 25.70
C ALA A 142 -5.19 -11.91 26.92
N ALA A 143 -4.73 -10.84 27.56
CA ALA A 143 -4.11 -10.86 28.86
C ALA A 143 -5.02 -11.56 29.89
N LYS A 144 -4.42 -12.42 30.72
CA LYS A 144 -4.80 -12.54 32.13
C LYS A 144 -3.54 -12.66 32.98
N VAL A 145 -3.25 -11.58 33.69
CA VAL A 145 -2.45 -11.59 34.90
C VAL A 145 -3.21 -12.42 35.93
N ASN A 146 -2.54 -13.29 36.67
CA ASN A 146 -3.06 -13.75 37.95
C ASN A 146 -1.87 -13.96 38.89
N ILE A 147 -1.83 -13.03 39.85
CA ILE A 147 -1.22 -13.01 41.19
C ILE A 147 -0.81 -14.38 41.74
#